data_AF-A0A9P8FMU0-F1
#
_entry.id   AF-A0A9P8FMU0-F1
#
_cell.length_a   1.000
_cell.length_b   1.000
_cell.length_c   1.000
_cell.angle_alpha   90.00
_cell.angle_beta   90.00
_cell.angle_gamma   90.00
#
_symmetry.space_group_name_H-M   'P 1'
#
loop_
_entity.id
_entity.type
_entity.pdbx_description
1 polymer ?
#
loop_
_entity_poly.entity_id
_entity_poly.type
_entity_poly.pdbx_seq_one_letter_code
_entity_poly.pdbx_strand_id
1 'polypeptide(L)'
;MTLFILTETSAGYALLKSKDKKLLKRSDIHEEAATAEGAAGLLKLKQFQKFDSAAAALEEAAALTDGKVTPMLASLLDTLKDEKKVQLAVADPKLGQSISKLPKLDIECIADSSTTDVYRAIREHLPSLIPGLMPDDISTM
;
A
#
# COMPACT_ATOMS: atom_id res chain seq x y z
N MET A 1 17.11 2.92 2.03
CA MET A 1 16.09 2.27 1.20
C MET A 1 15.05 3.28 0.75
N THR A 2 14.36 3.01 -0.34
CA THR A 2 13.11 3.70 -0.68
C THR A 2 11.98 2.92 -0.02
N LEU A 3 11.15 3.61 0.77
CA LEU A 3 10.01 2.99 1.44
C LEU A 3 8.77 3.13 0.56
N PHE A 4 8.16 2.00 0.24
CA PHE A 4 6.84 1.90 -0.38
C PHE A 4 5.85 1.29 0.61
N ILE A 5 4.59 1.64 0.46
CA ILE A 5 3.49 1.13 1.27
C ILE A 5 2.48 0.52 0.31
N LEU A 6 2.20 -0.76 0.49
CA LEU A 6 1.13 -1.46 -0.22
C LEU A 6 -0.17 -1.28 0.56
N THR A 7 -1.13 -0.58 -0.01
CA THR A 7 -2.46 -0.40 0.57
C THR A 7 -3.50 -1.12 -0.27
N GLU A 8 -4.32 -1.91 0.40
CA GLU A 8 -5.50 -2.55 -0.18
C GLU A 8 -6.72 -1.67 0.06
N THR A 9 -7.50 -1.47 -1.00
CA THR A 9 -8.76 -0.74 -0.94
C THR A 9 -9.83 -1.57 -1.64
N SER A 10 -11.11 -1.33 -1.35
CA SER A 10 -12.21 -2.02 -2.04
C SER A 10 -12.22 -1.78 -3.55
N ALA A 11 -11.61 -0.68 -4.00
CA ALA A 11 -11.50 -0.34 -5.40
C ALA A 11 -10.28 -0.95 -6.09
N GLY A 12 -9.27 -1.41 -5.35
CA GLY A 12 -8.01 -1.87 -5.92
C GLY A 12 -6.81 -1.75 -4.99
N TYR A 13 -5.63 -2.08 -5.53
CA TYR A 13 -4.35 -1.93 -4.85
C TYR A 13 -3.73 -0.56 -5.11
N ALA A 14 -3.29 0.10 -4.04
CA ALA A 14 -2.54 1.34 -4.10
C ALA A 14 -1.10 1.12 -3.64
N LEU A 15 -0.15 1.55 -4.47
CA LEU A 15 1.26 1.58 -4.12
C LEU A 15 1.68 3.02 -3.88
N LEU A 16 1.97 3.33 -2.62
CA LEU A 16 2.34 4.67 -2.17
C LEU A 16 3.85 4.71 -1.90
N LYS A 17 4.53 5.71 -2.46
CA LYS A 17 5.95 5.99 -2.17
C LYS A 17 6.02 6.98 -1.02
N SER A 18 6.75 6.64 0.03
CA SER A 18 7.06 7.60 1.09
C SER A 18 8.08 8.61 0.60
N LYS A 19 7.85 9.89 0.91
CA LYS A 19 8.86 10.94 0.69
C LYS A 19 9.95 10.92 1.75
N ASP A 20 9.64 10.42 2.94
CA ASP A 20 10.60 10.23 4.03
C ASP A 20 10.99 8.75 4.18
N LYS A 21 12.30 8.48 4.11
CA LYS A 21 12.86 7.12 4.30
C LYS A 21 12.74 6.64 5.75
N LYS A 22 12.54 7.54 6.71
CA LYS A 22 12.41 7.25 8.14
C LYS A 22 10.97 7.36 8.63
N LEU A 23 9.98 7.41 7.72
CA LEU A 23 8.56 7.59 8.07
C LEU A 23 8.11 6.64 9.18
N LEU A 24 8.47 5.35 9.11
CA LEU A 24 8.08 4.35 10.12
C LEU A 24 8.69 4.58 11.52
N LYS A 25 9.69 5.45 11.67
CA LYS A 25 10.31 5.76 12.96
C LYS A 25 9.80 7.07 13.57
N ARG A 26 8.93 7.78 12.84
CA ARG A 26 8.33 9.04 13.27
C ARG A 26 7.19 8.77 14.25
N SER A 27 7.15 9.51 15.34
CA SER A 27 6.04 9.48 16.31
C SER A 27 4.98 10.54 16.02
N ASP A 28 5.29 11.50 15.14
CA ASP A 28 4.46 12.65 14.76
C ASP A 28 3.65 12.43 13.48
N ILE A 29 3.61 11.19 12.96
CA ILE A 29 2.84 10.82 11.75
C ILE A 29 1.37 11.23 11.90
N HIS A 30 0.81 11.01 13.08
CA HIS A 30 -0.57 11.37 13.36
C HIS A 30 -0.83 12.87 13.27
N GLU A 31 0.10 13.70 13.75
CA GLU A 31 -0.05 15.15 13.75
C GLU A 31 0.15 15.72 12.34
N GLU A 32 1.17 15.24 11.60
CA GLU A 32 1.38 15.68 10.22
C GLU A 32 0.31 15.18 9.26
N ALA A 33 -0.22 13.97 9.48
CA ALA A 33 -1.34 13.45 8.72
C ALA A 33 -2.71 13.88 9.26
N ALA A 34 -2.80 14.89 10.14
CA ALA A 34 -4.08 15.43 10.57
C ALA A 34 -4.84 16.13 9.43
N THR A 35 -4.13 16.51 8.36
CA THR A 35 -4.70 17.15 7.17
C THR A 35 -4.37 16.36 5.90
N ALA A 36 -5.24 16.46 4.90
CA ALA A 36 -5.03 15.83 3.60
C ALA A 36 -3.74 16.29 2.92
N GLU A 37 -3.41 17.58 3.04
CA GLU A 37 -2.19 18.17 2.50
C GLU A 37 -0.95 17.60 3.20
N GLY A 38 -0.99 17.43 4.52
CA GLY A 38 0.10 16.83 5.28
C GLY A 38 0.29 15.35 4.92
N ALA A 39 -0.79 14.57 4.78
CA ALA A 39 -0.72 13.19 4.32
C ALA A 39 -0.14 13.07 2.89
N ALA A 40 -0.58 13.92 1.95
CA ALA A 40 -0.01 14.02 0.59
C ALA A 40 1.43 14.61 0.60
N GLY A 41 1.79 15.32 1.66
CA GLY A 41 3.13 15.76 1.99
C GLY A 41 4.05 14.58 2.29
N LEU A 42 3.60 13.64 3.11
CA LEU A 42 4.33 12.44 3.53
C LEU A 42 4.38 11.34 2.46
N LEU A 43 3.26 11.13 1.76
CA LEU A 43 3.04 10.01 0.86
C LEU A 43 2.69 10.49 -0.54
N LYS A 44 3.15 9.78 -1.56
CA LYS A 44 2.80 10.05 -2.96
C LYS A 44 2.39 8.78 -3.66
N LEU A 45 1.27 8.79 -4.35
CA LEU A 45 0.85 7.67 -5.19
C LEU A 45 1.90 7.40 -6.27
N LYS A 46 2.37 6.16 -6.31
CA LYS A 46 3.27 5.65 -7.35
C LYS A 46 2.47 4.93 -8.45
N GLN A 47 1.55 4.05 -8.04
CA GLN A 47 0.71 3.27 -8.94
C GLN A 47 -0.59 2.92 -8.23
N PHE A 48 -1.70 2.97 -8.95
CA PHE A 48 -2.99 2.44 -8.50
C PHE A 48 -3.48 1.41 -9.51
N GLN A 49 -3.82 0.22 -9.05
CA GLN A 49 -4.36 -0.87 -9.85
C GLN A 49 -5.80 -1.12 -9.41
N LYS A 50 -6.76 -0.63 -10.21
CA LYS A 50 -8.18 -0.83 -9.96
C LYS A 50 -8.57 -2.30 -10.19
N PHE A 51 -9.53 -2.80 -9.41
CA PHE A 51 -10.18 -4.08 -9.68
C PHE A 51 -11.17 -3.95 -10.84
N ASP A 52 -11.20 -4.96 -11.71
CA ASP A 52 -12.09 -4.95 -12.88
C ASP A 52 -13.56 -5.16 -12.50
N SER A 53 -13.83 -5.87 -11.40
CA SER A 53 -15.19 -6.15 -10.92
C SER A 53 -15.22 -6.45 -9.42
N ALA A 54 -16.40 -6.39 -8.83
CA ALA A 54 -16.61 -6.80 -7.42
C ALA A 54 -16.26 -8.27 -7.16
N ALA A 55 -16.45 -9.15 -8.16
CA ALA A 55 -16.05 -10.55 -8.05
C ALA A 55 -14.53 -10.70 -7.95
N ALA A 56 -13.79 -9.99 -8.81
CA ALA A 56 -12.33 -9.95 -8.74
C ALA A 56 -11.85 -9.36 -7.41
N ALA A 57 -12.48 -8.28 -6.91
CA ALA A 57 -12.16 -7.69 -5.61
C ALA A 57 -12.32 -8.69 -4.46
N LEU A 58 -13.37 -9.51 -4.48
CA LEU A 58 -13.62 -10.53 -3.46
C LEU A 58 -12.58 -11.65 -3.52
N GLU A 59 -12.22 -12.12 -4.72
CA GLU A 59 -11.18 -13.14 -4.90
C GLU A 59 -9.81 -12.66 -4.43
N GLU A 60 -9.47 -11.41 -4.76
CA GLU A 60 -8.23 -10.76 -4.32
C GLU A 60 -8.21 -10.62 -2.79
N ALA A 61 -9.28 -10.14 -2.16
CA ALA A 61 -9.41 -10.04 -0.70
C ALA A 61 -9.25 -11.40 0.00
N ALA A 62 -9.84 -12.47 -0.55
CA ALA A 62 -9.70 -13.81 -0.03
C ALA A 62 -8.25 -14.32 -0.14
N ALA A 63 -7.60 -14.10 -1.29
CA ALA A 63 -6.22 -14.49 -1.52
C ALA A 63 -5.24 -13.76 -0.57
N LEU A 64 -5.48 -12.46 -0.32
CA LEU A 64 -4.72 -11.65 0.63
C LEU A 64 -4.83 -12.16 2.06
N THR A 65 -6.03 -12.56 2.48
CA THR A 65 -6.29 -13.14 3.80
C THR A 65 -5.53 -14.45 4.00
N ASP A 66 -5.39 -15.24 2.94
CA ASP A 66 -4.55 -16.45 2.91
C ASP A 66 -3.05 -16.14 2.79
N GLY A 67 -2.65 -14.88 2.63
CA GLY A 67 -1.27 -14.45 2.41
C GLY A 67 -0.72 -14.87 1.03
N LYS A 68 -1.58 -15.10 0.03
CA LYS A 68 -1.19 -15.48 -1.33
C LYS A 68 -0.95 -14.24 -2.19
N VAL A 69 0.08 -14.30 -3.02
CA VAL A 69 0.32 -13.27 -4.03
C VAL A 69 -0.43 -13.66 -5.30
N THR A 70 -1.41 -12.85 -5.68
CA THR A 70 -2.18 -13.02 -6.91
C THR A 70 -1.41 -12.51 -8.13
N PRO A 71 -1.80 -12.89 -9.37
CA PRO A 71 -1.21 -12.35 -10.58
C PRO A 71 -1.31 -10.81 -10.67
N MET A 72 -2.41 -10.23 -10.19
CA MET A 72 -2.59 -8.78 -10.16
C MET A 72 -1.59 -8.12 -9.21
N LEU A 73 -1.43 -8.65 -7.99
CA LEU A 73 -0.45 -8.14 -7.03
C LEU A 73 0.99 -8.32 -7.54
N ALA A 74 1.30 -9.46 -8.16
CA ALA A 74 2.61 -9.70 -8.78
C ALA A 74 2.92 -8.67 -9.88
N SER A 75 1.94 -8.37 -10.75
CA SER A 75 2.09 -7.35 -11.80
C SER A 75 2.28 -5.94 -11.24
N LEU A 76 1.63 -5.62 -10.11
CA LEU A 76 1.84 -4.35 -9.43
C LEU A 76 3.26 -4.26 -8.83
N LEU A 77 3.71 -5.33 -8.18
CA LEU A 77 5.04 -5.41 -7.56
C LEU A 77 6.17 -5.43 -8.59
N ASP A 78 5.92 -5.96 -9.79
CA ASP A 78 6.86 -5.89 -10.91
C ASP A 78 7.22 -4.44 -11.31
N THR A 79 6.40 -3.44 -10.95
CA THR A 79 6.76 -2.02 -11.15
C THR A 79 7.89 -1.54 -10.23
N LEU A 80 8.21 -2.30 -9.19
CA LEU A 80 9.28 -2.00 -8.23
C LEU A 80 10.60 -2.68 -8.54
N LYS A 81 10.65 -3.59 -9.53
CA LYS A 81 11.85 -4.37 -9.86
C LYS A 81 13.05 -3.51 -10.27
N ASP A 82 12.79 -2.32 -10.83
CA ASP A 82 13.82 -1.40 -11.28
C ASP A 82 14.36 -0.50 -10.14
N GLU A 83 13.68 -0.46 -8.99
CA GLU A 83 14.09 0.33 -7.82
C GLU A 83 15.09 -0.48 -6.97
N LYS A 84 16.25 0.12 -6.67
CA LYS A 84 17.29 -0.52 -5.87
C LYS A 84 17.06 -0.30 -4.38
N LYS A 85 17.16 -1.37 -3.57
CA LYS A 85 17.01 -1.35 -2.10
C LYS A 85 15.64 -0.82 -1.66
N VAL A 86 14.61 -1.57 -2.03
CA VAL A 86 13.20 -1.28 -1.72
C VAL A 86 12.82 -1.89 -0.38
N GLN A 87 12.21 -1.08 0.48
CA GLN A 87 11.45 -1.56 1.64
C GLN A 87 9.97 -1.43 1.33
N LEU A 88 9.20 -2.48 1.58
CA LEU A 88 7.75 -2.51 1.36
C LEU A 88 7.03 -2.72 2.69
N ALA A 89 6.31 -1.70 3.14
CA ALA A 89 5.36 -1.87 4.23
C ALA A 89 4.14 -2.64 3.71
N VAL A 90 3.73 -3.67 4.43
CA VAL A 90 2.54 -4.49 4.17
C VAL A 90 1.72 -4.64 5.45
N ALA A 91 0.40 -4.75 5.33
CA ALA A 91 -0.48 -4.81 6.49
C ALA A 91 -0.42 -6.17 7.20
N ASP A 92 -0.28 -7.27 6.44
CA ASP A 92 -0.20 -8.63 6.97
C ASP A 92 1.22 -9.21 6.84
N PRO A 93 1.83 -9.70 7.94
CA PRO A 93 3.17 -10.30 7.90
C PRO A 93 3.25 -11.58 7.06
N LYS A 94 2.18 -12.38 6.95
CA LYS A 94 2.14 -13.57 6.09
C LYS A 94 2.25 -13.18 4.62
N LEU A 95 1.52 -12.14 4.21
CA LEU A 95 1.62 -11.60 2.86
C LEU A 95 3.04 -11.10 2.58
N GLY A 96 3.64 -10.38 3.54
CA GLY A 96 5.03 -9.95 3.45
C GLY A 96 6.01 -11.09 3.23
N GLN A 97 5.83 -12.21 3.93
CA GLN A 97 6.67 -13.41 3.72
C GLN A 97 6.49 -14.00 2.32
N SER A 98 5.26 -14.02 1.80
CA SER A 98 5.00 -14.52 0.44
C SER A 98 5.58 -13.60 -0.64
N ILE A 99 5.52 -12.28 -0.44
CA ILE A 99 6.12 -11.30 -1.35
C ILE A 99 7.65 -11.43 -1.33
N SER A 100 8.27 -11.56 -0.16
CA SER A 100 9.72 -11.74 -0.03
C SER A 100 10.23 -13.06 -0.65
N LYS A 101 9.34 -14.04 -0.89
CA LYS A 101 9.66 -15.30 -1.57
C LYS A 101 9.55 -15.20 -3.10
N LEU A 102 9.04 -14.10 -3.64
CA LEU A 102 8.88 -13.96 -5.09
C LEU A 102 10.25 -13.94 -5.78
N PRO A 103 10.50 -14.86 -6.73
CA PRO A 103 11.74 -14.83 -7.48
C PRO A 103 11.79 -13.55 -8.32
N LYS A 104 12.94 -12.86 -8.30
CA LYS A 104 13.27 -11.60 -9.04
C LYS A 104 12.99 -10.28 -8.31
N LEU A 105 12.37 -10.29 -7.12
CA LEU A 105 12.15 -9.08 -6.33
C LEU A 105 13.03 -9.09 -5.07
N ASP A 106 14.04 -8.21 -5.03
CA ASP A 106 14.84 -7.96 -3.83
C ASP A 106 14.16 -6.88 -2.97
N ILE A 107 13.03 -7.26 -2.35
CA ILE A 107 12.20 -6.38 -1.54
C ILE A 107 12.24 -6.83 -0.08
N GLU A 108 12.60 -5.89 0.80
CA GLU A 108 12.52 -6.09 2.25
C GLU A 108 11.12 -5.71 2.73
N CYS A 109 10.29 -6.70 3.07
CA CYS A 109 8.94 -6.44 3.59
C CYS A 109 8.97 -6.10 5.09
N ILE A 110 8.23 -5.07 5.49
CA ILE A 110 8.04 -4.64 6.88
C ILE A 110 6.56 -4.76 7.22
N ALA A 111 6.25 -5.50 8.27
CA ALA A 111 4.88 -5.71 8.75
C ALA A 111 4.89 -5.72 10.28
N ASP A 112 5.13 -4.54 10.86
CA ASP A 112 5.19 -4.34 12.30
C ASP A 112 4.24 -3.22 12.75
N SER A 113 4.14 -3.02 14.07
CA SER A 113 3.25 -2.02 14.66
C SER A 113 3.53 -0.58 14.19
N SER A 114 4.73 -0.28 13.71
CA SER A 114 5.10 1.07 13.25
C SER A 114 4.43 1.46 11.94
N THR A 115 3.96 0.47 11.18
CA THR A 115 3.21 0.69 9.94
C THR A 115 1.75 1.09 10.20
N THR A 116 1.21 0.81 11.40
CA THR A 116 -0.21 0.99 11.73
C THR A 116 -0.67 2.44 11.59
N ASP A 117 0.10 3.40 12.11
CA ASP A 117 -0.25 4.82 12.03
C ASP A 117 -0.20 5.34 10.59
N VAL A 118 0.72 4.82 9.77
CA VAL A 118 0.78 5.13 8.33
C VAL A 118 -0.47 4.60 7.62
N TYR A 119 -0.88 3.36 7.88
CA TYR A 119 -2.12 2.82 7.31
C TYR A 119 -3.37 3.55 7.78
N ARG A 120 -3.36 4.10 9.00
CA ARG A 120 -4.46 4.93 9.50
C ARG A 120 -4.53 6.24 8.75
N ALA A 121 -3.41 6.96 8.63
CA ALA A 121 -3.29 8.19 7.85
C ALA A 121 -3.72 7.99 6.39
N ILE A 122 -3.33 6.87 5.78
CA ILE A 122 -3.70 6.55 4.40
C ILE A 122 -5.21 6.37 4.26
N ARG A 123 -5.86 5.66 5.19
CA ARG A 123 -7.32 5.44 5.14
C ARG A 123 -8.11 6.73 5.36
N GLU A 124 -7.64 7.60 6.25
CA GLU A 124 -8.28 8.87 6.55
C GLU A 124 -8.23 9.84 5.37
N HIS A 125 -7.11 9.85 4.63
CA HIS A 125 -6.90 10.76 3.48
C HIS A 125 -6.87 10.04 2.13
N LEU A 126 -7.47 8.85 2.06
CA LEU A 126 -7.48 7.99 0.87
C LEU A 126 -7.97 8.71 -0.40
N PRO A 127 -9.07 9.51 -0.36
CA PRO A 127 -9.54 10.25 -1.53
C PRO A 127 -8.52 11.27 -2.04
N SER A 128 -7.74 11.86 -1.13
CA SER A 128 -6.73 12.87 -1.44
C SER A 128 -5.43 12.25 -1.94
N LEU A 129 -5.11 11.04 -1.49
CA LEU A 129 -3.90 10.30 -1.89
C LEU A 129 -4.06 9.60 -3.23
N ILE A 130 -5.29 9.21 -3.61
CA ILE A 130 -5.57 8.51 -4.86
C ILE A 130 -6.46 9.39 -5.75
N PRO A 131 -5.85 10.33 -6.52
CA PRO A 131 -6.61 11.19 -7.41
C PRO A 131 -7.31 10.34 -8.48
N GLY A 132 -8.63 10.48 -8.59
CA GLY A 132 -9.47 9.73 -9.54
C GLY A 132 -10.20 8.53 -8.94
N LEU A 133 -10.00 8.23 -7.66
CA LEU A 133 -10.89 7.31 -6.93
C LEU A 133 -12.22 8.04 -6.67
N MET A 134 -13.29 7.59 -7.33
CA MET A 134 -14.58 8.25 -7.20
C MET A 134 -15.14 8.00 -5.79
N PRO A 135 -15.88 8.96 -5.20
CA PRO A 135 -16.55 8.75 -3.92
C PRO A 135 -17.42 7.48 -3.90
N ASP A 136 -18.06 7.11 -5.02
CA ASP A 136 -18.81 5.86 -5.19
C ASP A 136 -17.96 4.59 -5.05
N ASP A 137 -16.69 4.62 -5.50
CA ASP A 137 -15.76 3.49 -5.34
C ASP A 137 -15.40 3.26 -3.84
N ILE A 138 -15.63 4.25 -2.98
CA ILE A 138 -15.41 4.20 -1.51
C ILE A 138 -16.72 4.03 -0.74
N SER A 139 -17.82 4.59 -1.24
CA SER A 139 -19.10 4.71 -0.51
C SER A 139 -19.98 3.46 -0.59
N THR A 140 -19.65 2.51 -1.46
CA THR A 140 -20.36 1.22 -1.57
C THR A 140 -19.81 0.15 -0.62
N MET A 141 -19.10 0.57 0.44
CA MET A 141 -18.59 -0.29 1.51
C MET A 141 -19.66 -0.69 2.51
#